data_AF-A0A060BWM5-F1
#
_entry.id   AF-A0A060BWM5-F1
#
_cell.length_a   1.000
_cell.length_b   1.000
_cell.length_c   1.000
_cell.angle_alpha   90.00
_cell.angle_beta   90.00
_cell.angle_gamma   90.00
#
_symmetry.space_group_name_H-M   'P 1'
#
loop_
_entity.id
_entity.type
_entity.pdbx_description
1 polymer ?
#
loop_
_entity_poly.entity_id
_entity_poly.type
_entity_poly.pdbx_seq_one_letter_code
_entity_poly.pdbx_strand_id
1 'polypeptide(L)'
;MVLEGLAGLALALHLGSAGLAAWRYLVPDRRQPAERPFVSIVRPVCGLDRYDEETLRSTFTLTGPDYEILFCAAREDDIAVPLVRRLIAEFPARRARLLIGEDRIERQSEA
;
A
#
# COMPACT_ATOMS: atom_id res chain seq x y z
N MET A 1 28.16 11.05 41.13
CA MET A 1 28.94 10.02 40.40
C MET A 1 28.05 8.90 39.85
N VAL A 2 27.21 8.25 40.66
CA VAL A 2 26.32 7.14 40.18
C VAL A 2 25.25 7.62 39.19
N LEU A 3 24.59 8.75 39.45
CA LEU A 3 23.56 9.32 38.55
C LEU A 3 24.13 9.75 37.20
N GLU A 4 25.30 10.42 37.20
CA GLU A 4 26.06 10.78 36.00
C GLU A 4 26.43 9.55 35.16
N GLY A 5 26.84 8.46 35.82
CA GLY A 5 27.16 7.18 35.15
C GLY A 5 25.94 6.51 34.52
N LEU A 6 24.80 6.53 35.20
CA LEU A 6 23.53 5.99 34.68
C LEU A 6 23.01 6.81 33.51
N ALA A 7 23.07 8.13 33.58
CA ALA A 7 22.67 9.02 32.49
C ALA A 7 23.55 8.83 31.25
N GLY A 8 24.86 8.72 31.43
CA GLY A 8 25.80 8.42 30.34
C GLY A 8 25.55 7.05 29.70
N LEU A 9 25.29 6.01 30.49
CA LEU A 9 24.96 4.68 29.98
C LEU A 9 23.64 4.67 29.20
N ALA A 10 22.60 5.32 29.72
CA ALA A 10 21.31 5.43 29.05
C ALA A 10 21.42 6.16 27.70
N LEU A 11 22.19 7.26 27.65
CA LEU A 11 22.47 8.00 26.42
C LEU A 11 23.23 7.14 25.40
N ALA A 12 24.27 6.42 25.86
CA ALA A 12 25.04 5.53 24.99
C ALA A 12 24.19 4.39 24.41
N LEU A 13 23.32 3.79 25.22
CA LEU A 13 22.37 2.76 24.74
C LEU A 13 21.38 3.34 23.72
N HIS A 14 20.85 4.54 23.97
CA HIS A 14 19.92 5.19 23.05
C HIS A 14 20.59 5.50 21.71
N LEU A 15 21.76 6.16 21.72
CA LEU A 15 22.52 6.48 20.51
C LEU A 15 22.99 5.22 19.78
N GLY A 16 23.41 4.17 20.50
CA GLY A 16 23.77 2.89 19.91
C GLY A 16 22.58 2.23 19.20
N SER A 17 21.40 2.22 19.82
CA SER A 17 20.18 1.65 19.22
C SER A 17 19.70 2.47 18.01
N ALA A 18 19.71 3.80 18.11
CA ALA A 18 19.36 4.71 17.04
C ALA A 18 20.33 4.58 15.86
N GLY A 19 21.63 4.48 16.14
CA GLY A 19 22.66 4.24 15.14
C GLY A 19 22.50 2.89 14.43
N LEU A 20 22.21 1.82 15.17
CA LEU A 20 21.93 0.50 14.60
C LEU A 20 20.65 0.51 13.74
N ALA A 21 19.59 1.16 14.21
CA ALA A 21 18.34 1.31 13.47
C ALA A 21 18.53 2.12 12.19
N ALA A 22 19.23 3.25 12.27
CA ALA A 22 19.59 4.07 11.12
C ALA A 22 20.44 3.27 10.13
N TRP A 23 21.45 2.53 10.61
CA TRP A 23 22.26 1.68 9.74
C TRP A 23 21.41 0.61 9.04
N ARG A 24 20.51 -0.08 9.75
CA ARG A 24 19.62 -1.08 9.15
C ARG A 24 18.64 -0.49 8.14
N TYR A 25 18.17 0.73 8.35
CA TYR A 25 17.26 1.41 7.44
C TYR A 25 17.98 1.94 6.20
N LEU A 26 19.22 2.42 6.37
CA LEU A 26 20.04 2.98 5.31
C LEU A 26 20.77 1.91 4.48
N VAL A 27 21.01 0.73 5.03
CA VAL A 27 21.48 -0.44 4.28
C VAL A 27 20.27 -1.06 3.57
N PRO A 28 20.14 -0.92 2.24
CA PRO A 28 19.00 -1.47 1.53
C PRO A 28 19.01 -2.99 1.66
N ASP A 29 17.88 -3.60 2.03
CA ASP A 29 17.74 -5.05 1.86
C ASP A 29 17.76 -5.33 0.34
N ARG A 30 18.88 -5.87 -0.13
CA ARG A 30 19.09 -6.20 -1.55
C ARG A 30 18.43 -7.51 -1.96
N ARG A 31 17.65 -8.15 -1.09
CA ARG A 31 16.82 -9.31 -1.43
C ARG A 31 15.63 -8.85 -2.29
N GLN A 32 15.92 -8.38 -3.50
CA GLN A 32 14.93 -8.42 -4.56
C GLN A 32 14.71 -9.90 -4.87
N PRO A 33 13.48 -10.41 -4.81
CA PRO A 33 13.19 -11.74 -5.33
C PRO A 33 13.71 -11.81 -6.77
N ALA A 34 14.42 -12.89 -7.11
CA ALA A 34 14.97 -13.08 -8.44
C ALA A 34 13.88 -13.05 -9.53
N GLU A 35 12.66 -13.43 -9.15
CA GLU A 35 11.47 -13.40 -9.97
C GLU A 35 10.57 -12.22 -9.60
N ARG A 36 10.01 -11.56 -10.61
CA ARG A 36 9.01 -10.50 -10.46
C ARG A 36 7.65 -11.07 -10.87
N PRO A 37 6.98 -11.83 -9.98
CA PRO A 37 5.74 -12.51 -10.34
C PRO A 37 4.66 -11.49 -10.69
N PHE A 38 3.80 -11.83 -11.63
CA PHE A 38 2.60 -11.02 -11.91
C PHE A 38 1.70 -11.00 -10.68
N VAL A 39 1.21 -9.82 -10.29
CA VAL A 39 0.36 -9.64 -9.10
C VAL A 39 -0.91 -8.84 -9.39
N SER A 40 -1.95 -9.04 -8.58
CA SER A 40 -3.17 -8.25 -8.64
C SER A 40 -3.23 -7.28 -7.46
N ILE A 41 -3.43 -5.99 -7.72
CA ILE A 41 -3.59 -4.95 -6.72
C ILE A 41 -5.07 -4.70 -6.50
N VAL A 42 -5.58 -5.10 -5.34
CA VAL A 42 -6.97 -4.84 -4.94
C VAL A 42 -7.04 -3.49 -4.23
N ARG A 43 -7.85 -2.58 -4.78
CA ARG A 43 -8.03 -1.20 -4.30
C ARG A 43 -9.51 -0.96 -3.99
N PRO A 44 -9.97 -1.17 -2.75
CA PRO A 44 -11.32 -0.76 -2.38
C PRO A 44 -11.46 0.76 -2.49
N VAL A 45 -12.62 1.21 -2.95
CA VAL A 45 -12.97 2.63 -3.09
C VAL A 45 -14.36 2.86 -2.52
N CYS A 46 -14.51 3.96 -1.80
CA CYS A 46 -15.78 4.44 -1.29
C CYS A 46 -15.67 5.93 -0.97
N GLY A 47 -16.69 6.71 -1.32
CA GLY A 47 -16.65 8.14 -1.07
C GLY A 47 -15.57 8.87 -1.86
N LEU A 48 -15.29 10.12 -1.50
CA LEU A 48 -14.19 10.89 -2.05
C LEU A 48 -13.55 11.75 -0.95
N ASP A 49 -12.23 11.65 -0.81
CA ASP A 49 -11.38 12.56 -0.05
C ASP A 49 -10.68 13.55 -1.01
N ARG A 50 -10.16 14.64 -0.44
CA ARG A 50 -9.40 15.70 -1.13
C ARG A 50 -8.28 15.17 -2.03
N TYR A 51 -7.65 14.06 -1.65
CA TYR A 51 -6.47 13.52 -2.34
C TYR A 51 -6.72 12.18 -3.04
N ASP A 52 -7.97 11.74 -3.19
CA ASP A 52 -8.26 10.44 -3.78
C ASP A 52 -7.83 10.34 -5.24
N GLU A 53 -7.98 11.41 -6.02
CA GLU A 53 -7.52 11.40 -7.42
C GLU A 53 -6.02 11.13 -7.52
N GLU A 54 -5.20 11.86 -6.77
CA GLU A 54 -3.74 11.67 -6.75
C GLU A 54 -3.38 10.27 -6.21
N THR A 55 -4.05 9.87 -5.13
CA THR A 55 -3.81 8.60 -4.44
C THR A 55 -4.18 7.41 -5.31
N LEU A 56 -5.26 7.48 -6.10
CA LEU A 56 -5.67 6.43 -7.03
C LEU A 56 -4.80 6.46 -8.30
N ARG A 57 -4.50 7.64 -8.83
CA ARG A 57 -3.63 7.84 -10.00
C ARG A 57 -2.23 7.27 -9.79
N SER A 58 -1.64 7.43 -8.60
CA SER A 58 -0.31 6.89 -8.29
C SER A 58 -0.20 5.36 -8.43
N THR A 59 -1.33 4.64 -8.34
CA THR A 59 -1.37 3.17 -8.50
C THR A 59 -0.98 2.76 -9.92
N PHE A 60 -1.24 3.59 -10.94
CA PHE A 60 -0.91 3.31 -12.34
C PHE A 60 0.58 3.51 -12.67
N THR A 61 1.34 4.11 -11.75
CA THR A 61 2.75 4.46 -11.94
C THR A 61 3.69 3.69 -11.01
N LEU A 62 3.19 2.66 -10.31
CA LEU A 62 4.02 1.86 -9.41
C LEU A 62 5.17 1.20 -10.16
N THR A 63 6.37 1.32 -9.59
CA THR A 63 7.57 0.62 -10.05
C THR A 63 7.68 -0.70 -9.31
N GLY A 64 7.55 -1.83 -10.02
CA GLY A 64 7.47 -3.14 -9.38
C GLY A 64 7.48 -4.30 -10.38
N PRO A 65 6.98 -5.49 -10.00
CA PRO A 65 6.60 -6.53 -10.96
C PRO A 65 5.46 -6.04 -11.87
N ASP A 66 5.15 -6.77 -12.95
CA ASP A 66 3.94 -6.52 -13.72
C ASP A 66 2.70 -6.77 -12.87
N TYR A 67 1.66 -5.94 -13.04
CA TYR A 67 0.45 -6.03 -12.24
C TYR A 67 -0.83 -5.69 -13.01
N GLU A 68 -1.96 -6.12 -12.44
CA GLU A 68 -3.28 -5.57 -12.72
C GLU A 68 -3.84 -4.82 -11.50
N ILE A 69 -4.80 -3.92 -11.75
CA ILE A 69 -5.49 -3.13 -10.74
C ILE A 69 -6.97 -3.51 -10.74
N LEU A 70 -7.48 -3.93 -9.59
CA LEU A 70 -8.87 -4.23 -9.35
C LEU A 70 -9.41 -3.18 -8.38
N PHE A 71 -10.08 -2.16 -8.90
CA PHE A 71 -10.84 -1.23 -8.08
C PHE A 71 -12.14 -1.88 -7.64
N CYS A 72 -12.49 -1.80 -6.37
CA CYS A 72 -13.70 -2.43 -5.83
C CYS A 72 -14.57 -1.38 -5.15
N ALA A 73 -15.73 -1.07 -5.72
CA ALA A 73 -16.74 -0.25 -5.06
C ALA A 73 -17.89 -1.15 -4.57
N ALA A 74 -18.43 -0.84 -3.40
CA ALA A 74 -19.58 -1.60 -2.87
C ALA A 74 -20.82 -1.45 -3.77
N ARG A 75 -21.00 -0.26 -4.37
CA ARG A 75 -22.18 0.11 -5.16
C ARG A 75 -21.77 0.93 -6.38
N GLU A 76 -22.54 0.81 -7.46
CA GLU A 76 -22.32 1.58 -8.71
C GLU A 76 -22.58 3.08 -8.50
N ASP A 77 -23.43 3.45 -7.54
CA ASP A 77 -23.80 4.84 -7.21
C ASP A 77 -22.81 5.54 -6.27
N ASP A 78 -21.71 4.89 -5.90
CA ASP A 78 -20.68 5.51 -5.07
C ASP A 78 -19.99 6.66 -5.82
N ILE A 79 -19.78 7.79 -5.12
CA ILE A 79 -19.17 9.00 -5.69
C ILE A 79 -17.73 8.79 -6.17
N ALA A 80 -17.04 7.73 -5.73
CA ALA A 80 -15.72 7.33 -6.23
C ALA A 80 -15.76 6.75 -7.65
N VAL A 81 -16.87 6.12 -8.04
CA VAL A 81 -16.96 5.32 -9.28
C VAL A 81 -16.67 6.16 -10.54
N PRO A 82 -17.24 7.36 -10.72
CA PRO A 82 -16.92 8.19 -11.88
C PRO A 82 -15.43 8.58 -11.96
N LEU A 83 -14.79 8.87 -10.82
CA LEU A 83 -13.36 9.15 -10.74
C LEU A 83 -12.53 7.95 -11.19
N VAL A 84 -12.84 6.76 -10.66
CA VAL A 84 -12.14 5.52 -11.03
C VAL A 84 -12.30 5.21 -12.52
N ARG A 85 -13.52 5.31 -13.07
CA ARG A 85 -13.78 5.08 -14.50
C ARG A 85 -12.96 6.04 -15.37
N ARG A 86 -12.86 7.31 -14.97
CA ARG A 86 -12.04 8.31 -15.65
C ARG A 86 -10.55 7.93 -15.63
N LEU A 87 -10.02 7.58 -14.45
CA LEU A 87 -8.62 7.17 -14.32
C LEU A 87 -8.31 5.92 -15.15
N ILE A 88 -9.18 4.91 -15.17
CA ILE A 88 -8.99 3.72 -16.02
C ILE A 88 -8.89 4.11 -17.50
N ALA A 89 -9.74 5.03 -17.98
CA ALA A 89 -9.71 5.51 -19.35
C ALA A 89 -8.45 6.34 -19.69
N GLU A 90 -7.88 7.05 -18.72
CA GLU A 90 -6.63 7.81 -18.88
C GLU A 90 -5.38 6.92 -19.01
N PHE A 91 -5.42 5.68 -18.51
CA PHE A 91 -4.29 4.75 -18.51
C PHE A 91 -4.60 3.43 -19.26
N PRO A 92 -4.89 3.48 -20.58
CA PRO A 92 -5.31 2.29 -21.35
C PRO A 92 -4.23 1.20 -21.47
N ALA A 93 -2.96 1.55 -21.25
CA ALA A 93 -1.85 0.60 -21.26
C ALA A 93 -1.76 -0.25 -19.98
N ARG A 94 -2.50 0.08 -18.92
CA ARG A 94 -2.52 -0.65 -17.65
C ARG A 94 -3.73 -1.59 -17.59
N ARG A 95 -3.53 -2.80 -17.08
CA ARG A 95 -4.63 -3.74 -16.82
C ARG A 95 -5.39 -3.26 -15.61
N ALA A 96 -6.49 -2.53 -15.80
CA ALA A 96 -7.30 -2.00 -14.71
C ALA A 96 -8.79 -2.29 -14.94
N ARG A 97 -9.48 -2.70 -13.88
CA ARG A 97 -10.92 -3.01 -13.91
C ARG A 97 -11.59 -2.44 -12.66
N LEU A 98 -12.84 -2.02 -12.81
CA LEU A 98 -13.73 -1.67 -11.72
C LEU A 98 -14.71 -2.83 -11.50
N LEU A 99 -14.73 -3.35 -10.28
CA LEU A 99 -15.66 -4.35 -9.78
C LEU A 99 -16.67 -3.65 -8.86
N ILE A 100 -17.94 -4.00 -9.01
CA ILE A 100 -19.03 -3.48 -8.20
C ILE A 100 -19.67 -4.64 -7.43
N GLY A 101 -19.79 -4.49 -6.12
CA GLY A 101 -20.53 -5.42 -5.28
C GLY A 101 -19.91 -5.60 -3.89
N GLU A 102 -20.76 -5.91 -2.93
CA GLU A 102 -20.38 -6.60 -1.70
C GLU A 102 -20.73 -8.08 -1.88
N ASP A 103 -19.78 -8.86 -2.40
CA ASP A 103 -19.89 -10.32 -2.25
C ASP A 103 -19.67 -10.62 -0.77
N ARG A 104 -20.76 -10.60 -0.01
CA ARG A 104 -20.77 -11.09 1.37
C ARG A 104 -20.39 -12.57 1.25
N ILE A 105 -19.17 -12.92 1.65
CA ILE A 105 -18.79 -14.32 1.77
C ILE A 105 -19.68 -14.89 2.87
N GLU A 106 -20.83 -15.45 2.49
CA GLU A 106 -21.63 -16.29 3.35
C GLU A 106 -20.69 -17.43 3.74
N ARG A 107 -20.23 -17.37 5.00
CA ARG A 107 -19.42 -18.40 5.63
C ARG A 107 -20.09 -19.73 5.30
N GLN A 108 -19.46 -20.55 4.48
CA GLN A 108 -19.93 -21.91 4.23
C GLN A 108 -20.10 -22.56 5.60
N SER A 109 -21.35 -22.77 6.01
CA SER A 109 -21.66 -23.60 7.18
C SER A 109 -21.29 -25.01 6.76
N GLU A 110 -20.10 -25.45 7.15
CA GLU A 110 -19.71 -26.84 7.05
C GLU A 110 -20.63 -27.65 7.97
N ALA A 111 -21.20 -28.70 7.39
CA ALA A 111 -22.20 -29.59 7.93
C ALA A 111 -21.67 -30.49 9.06
#